data_AF-A0A9Q3HH93-F1
#
_entry.id   AF-A0A9Q3HH93-F1
#
_cell.length_a   1.000
_cell.length_b   1.000
_cell.length_c   1.000
_cell.angle_alpha   90.00
_cell.angle_beta   90.00
_cell.angle_gamma   90.00
#
_symmetry.space_group_name_H-M   'P 1'
#
loop_
_entity.id
_entity.type
_entity.pdbx_description
1 polymer ?
#
loop_
_entity_poly.entity_id
_entity_poly.type
_entity_poly.pdbx_seq_one_letter_code
_entity_poly.pdbx_strand_id
1 'polypeptide(L)'
;MSIPGALAFLIYVDWFNAHGKSTRLASIGPIMLICLNHLPSEGLKPQNVYVAGIIPGPKELNALQLNYLLMPLIKELKELWQGYHFSLTSTGPSGSFICVAILMAIADVVAMRKLTGFISHSGNHF
;
A
#
# COMPACT_ATOMS: atom_id res chain seq x y z
N MET A 1 -3.02 4.44 24.77
CA MET A 1 -4.48 4.27 24.85
C MET A 1 -4.97 4.09 23.42
N SER A 2 -5.20 2.86 22.97
CA SER A 2 -5.62 2.53 21.60
C SER A 2 -7.12 2.79 21.47
N ILE A 3 -7.52 3.66 20.55
CA ILE A 3 -8.93 3.87 20.21
C ILE A 3 -9.42 2.57 19.54
N PRO A 4 -10.45 1.89 20.08
CA PRO A 4 -11.02 0.71 19.45
C PRO A 4 -11.39 1.01 18.00
N GLY A 5 -10.93 0.18 17.07
CA GLY A 5 -11.19 0.37 15.63
C GLY A 5 -10.22 1.28 14.88
N ALA A 6 -9.25 1.93 15.53
CA ALA A 6 -8.21 2.69 14.83
C ALA A 6 -7.06 1.77 14.38
N LEU A 7 -6.90 1.59 13.07
CA LEU A 7 -5.83 0.79 12.47
C LEU A 7 -4.82 1.69 11.74
N ALA A 8 -3.54 1.46 12.01
CA ALA A 8 -2.42 2.10 11.37
C ALA A 8 -1.74 1.12 10.42
N PHE A 9 -1.41 1.58 9.22
CA PHE A 9 -0.74 0.80 8.20
C PHE A 9 0.47 1.53 7.62
N LEU A 10 1.44 0.78 7.12
CA LEU A 10 2.40 1.28 6.13
C LEU A 10 2.00 0.76 4.74
N ILE A 11 2.30 1.54 3.70
CA ILE A 11 2.21 1.09 2.32
C ILE A 11 3.60 0.70 1.80
N TYR A 12 3.73 -0.50 1.24
CA TYR A 12 4.93 -0.99 0.59
C TYR A 12 4.70 -1.14 -0.90
N VAL A 13 5.61 -0.59 -1.70
CA VAL A 13 5.59 -0.73 -3.16
C VAL A 13 7.00 -1.04 -3.65
N ASP A 14 7.16 -2.08 -4.45
CA ASP A 14 8.45 -2.45 -5.03
C ASP A 14 8.26 -3.17 -6.35
N TRP A 15 9.26 -3.14 -7.22
CA TRP A 15 9.26 -3.85 -8.50
C TRP A 15 10.40 -4.84 -8.54
N PHE A 16 10.07 -6.11 -8.72
CA PHE A 16 11.07 -7.16 -8.86
C PHE A 16 10.91 -7.93 -10.16
N ASN A 17 12.00 -8.51 -10.63
CA ASN A 17 11.97 -9.39 -11.79
C ASN A 17 11.49 -10.79 -11.37
N ALA A 18 10.25 -11.12 -11.73
CA ALA A 18 9.63 -12.40 -11.36
C ALA A 18 10.32 -13.62 -12.00
N HIS A 19 11.12 -13.43 -13.06
CA HIS A 19 11.80 -14.50 -13.78
C HIS A 19 13.33 -14.57 -13.52
N GLY A 20 13.84 -13.80 -12.55
CA GLY A 20 15.26 -13.82 -12.17
C GLY A 20 16.19 -13.03 -13.12
N LYS A 21 17.51 -13.15 -12.91
CA LYS A 21 18.52 -12.25 -13.53
C LYS A 21 18.66 -12.36 -15.05
N SER A 22 18.15 -13.42 -15.68
CA SER A 22 18.49 -13.76 -17.07
C SER A 22 17.60 -13.12 -18.12
N THR A 23 16.41 -12.63 -17.75
CA THR A 23 15.43 -12.12 -18.71
C THR A 23 14.67 -10.93 -18.12
N ARG A 24 14.84 -9.74 -18.70
CA ARG A 24 14.16 -8.48 -18.34
C ARG A 24 12.68 -8.49 -18.77
N LEU A 25 12.03 -9.66 -18.73
CA LEU A 25 10.78 -9.94 -19.42
C LEU A 25 9.53 -9.63 -18.58
N ALA A 26 9.63 -9.56 -17.25
CA ALA A 26 8.49 -9.15 -16.42
C ALA A 26 8.91 -8.51 -15.09
N SER A 27 8.89 -7.17 -15.03
CA SER A 27 8.91 -6.43 -13.77
C SER A 27 7.51 -6.41 -13.17
N ILE A 28 7.29 -7.12 -12.06
CA ILE A 28 6.01 -7.19 -11.34
C ILE A 28 6.24 -6.60 -9.96
N GLY A 29 5.24 -5.87 -9.45
CA GLY A 29 5.38 -5.22 -8.15
C GLY A 29 4.16 -5.35 -7.26
N PRO A 30 4.27 -5.77 -6.01
CA PRO A 30 3.14 -5.79 -5.10
C PRO A 30 2.91 -4.40 -4.51
N ILE A 31 1.65 -4.04 -4.31
CA ILE A 31 1.24 -2.95 -3.42
C ILE A 31 0.73 -3.61 -2.17
N MET A 32 1.46 -3.50 -1.06
CA MET A 32 1.09 -4.12 0.22
C MET A 32 0.75 -3.05 1.26
N LEU A 33 -0.20 -3.37 2.12
CA LEU A 33 -0.47 -2.66 3.36
C LEU A 33 -0.03 -3.55 4.53
N ILE A 34 0.79 -3.04 5.43
CA ILE A 34 1.26 -3.80 6.59
C ILE A 34 0.73 -3.15 7.87
N CYS A 35 0.00 -3.92 8.67
CA CYS A 35 -0.61 -3.44 9.92
C CYS A 35 0.46 -3.15 10.98
N LEU A 36 0.42 -1.92 11.52
CA LEU A 36 1.37 -1.40 12.51
C LEU A 36 0.84 -1.45 13.95
N ASN A 37 -0.38 -1.96 14.17
CA ASN A 37 -0.99 -2.04 15.50
C ASN A 37 -0.35 -3.11 16.40
N HIS A 38 0.53 -3.94 15.84
CA HIS A 38 1.25 -4.99 16.55
C HIS A 38 2.74 -4.64 16.65
N LEU A 39 3.46 -5.35 17.53
CA LEU A 39 4.92 -5.20 17.65
C LEU A 39 5.60 -5.42 16.28
N PRO A 40 6.73 -4.76 15.99
CA PRO A 40 7.40 -4.86 14.69
C PRO A 40 7.72 -6.30 14.25
N SER A 41 8.04 -7.18 15.21
CA SER A 41 8.29 -8.61 14.97
C SER A 41 7.06 -9.38 14.47
N GLU A 42 5.86 -8.85 14.72
CA GLU A 42 4.58 -9.43 14.34
C GLU A 42 4.04 -8.84 13.03
N GLY A 43 4.47 -7.63 12.66
CA GLY A 43 3.95 -6.90 11.50
C GLY A 43 4.14 -7.61 10.17
N LEU A 44 5.28 -8.31 9.98
CA LEU A 44 5.57 -9.06 8.74
C LEU A 44 4.96 -10.46 8.70
N LYS A 45 4.17 -10.86 9.71
CA LYS A 45 3.43 -12.12 9.64
C LYS A 45 2.36 -12.03 8.54
N PRO A 46 2.11 -13.12 7.78
CA PRO A 46 1.14 -13.09 6.67
C PRO A 46 -0.25 -12.54 7.06
N GLN A 47 -0.69 -12.76 8.31
CA GLN A 47 -1.95 -12.25 8.83
C GLN A 47 -2.05 -10.72 8.95
N ASN A 48 -0.91 -10.02 8.95
CA ASN A 48 -0.81 -8.56 9.10
C ASN A 48 -0.41 -7.86 7.80
N VAL A 49 -0.22 -8.62 6.71
CA VAL A 49 0.16 -8.11 5.39
C VAL A 49 -1.01 -8.30 4.43
N TYR A 50 -1.47 -7.21 3.84
CA TYR A 50 -2.60 -7.19 2.92
C TYR A 50 -2.12 -6.75 1.53
N VAL A 51 -2.35 -7.57 0.51
CA VAL A 51 -2.01 -7.21 -0.87
C VAL A 51 -3.16 -6.39 -1.45
N ALA A 52 -2.96 -5.07 -1.55
CA ALA A 52 -3.92 -4.15 -2.11
C ALA A 52 -3.93 -4.16 -3.65
N GLY A 53 -2.84 -4.62 -4.27
CA GLY A 53 -2.78 -4.73 -5.73
C GLY A 53 -1.48 -5.35 -6.23
N ILE A 54 -1.48 -5.72 -7.51
CA ILE A 54 -0.31 -6.19 -8.23
C ILE A 54 -0.10 -5.29 -9.44
N ILE A 55 1.06 -4.68 -9.51
CA ILE A 55 1.53 -3.87 -10.63
C ILE A 55 1.95 -4.81 -11.76
N PRO A 56 1.29 -4.76 -12.91
CA PRO A 56 1.59 -5.66 -14.02
C PRO A 56 2.93 -5.30 -14.66
N GLY A 57 3.63 -6.33 -15.13
CA GLY A 57 4.77 -6.19 -16.03
C GLY A 57 4.36 -5.94 -17.48
N PRO A 58 5.31 -5.81 -18.41
CA PRO A 58 6.71 -6.21 -18.27
C PRO A 58 7.67 -5.11 -17.80
N LYS A 59 7.25 -3.84 -17.88
CA LYS A 59 8.05 -2.66 -17.53
C LYS A 59 7.51 -2.00 -16.28
N GLU A 60 8.40 -1.34 -15.56
CA GLU A 60 8.04 -0.48 -14.45
C GLU A 60 7.09 0.64 -14.93
N LEU A 61 6.02 0.90 -14.18
CA LEU A 61 5.08 1.98 -14.51
C LEU A 61 5.73 3.34 -14.31
N ASN A 62 5.31 4.34 -15.10
CA ASN A 62 5.63 5.73 -14.80
C ASN A 62 4.76 6.24 -13.63
N ALA A 63 5.07 7.44 -13.11
CA ALA A 63 4.36 8.01 -11.96
C ALA A 63 2.85 8.20 -12.22
N LEU A 64 2.46 8.63 -13.43
CA LEU A 64 1.06 8.84 -13.78
C LEU A 64 0.28 7.51 -13.81
N GLN A 65 0.86 6.47 -14.41
CA GLN A 65 0.29 5.13 -14.44
C GLN A 65 0.14 4.53 -13.04
N LEU A 66 1.15 4.72 -12.18
CA LEU A 66 1.08 4.31 -10.78
C LEU A 66 -0.05 5.03 -10.05
N ASN A 67 -0.20 6.35 -10.25
CA ASN A 67 -1.29 7.12 -9.65
C ASN A 67 -2.66 6.61 -10.06
N TYR A 68 -2.87 6.27 -11.34
CA TYR A 68 -4.12 5.67 -11.80
C TYR A 68 -4.38 4.31 -11.14
N LEU A 69 -3.34 3.49 -10.97
CA LEU A 69 -3.44 2.19 -10.30
C LEU A 69 -3.78 2.32 -8.81
N LEU A 70 -3.25 3.36 -8.13
CA LEU A 70 -3.50 3.62 -6.71
C LEU A 70 -4.82 4.35 -6.45
N MET A 71 -5.43 4.97 -7.46
CA MET A 71 -6.68 5.72 -7.32
C MET A 71 -7.82 4.97 -6.60
N PRO A 72 -8.14 3.70 -6.93
CA PRO A 72 -9.17 2.94 -6.20
C PRO A 72 -8.79 2.75 -4.72
N LEU A 73 -7.53 2.38 -4.44
CA LEU A 73 -7.04 2.20 -3.08
C LEU A 73 -7.11 3.51 -2.27
N ILE A 74 -6.70 4.62 -2.87
CA ILE A 74 -6.77 5.95 -2.23
C ILE A 74 -8.22 6.33 -1.92
N LYS A 75 -9.17 5.98 -2.80
CA LYS A 75 -10.60 6.24 -2.54
C LYS A 75 -11.09 5.47 -1.32
N GLU A 76 -10.80 4.17 -1.24
CA GLU A 76 -11.16 3.34 -0.08
C GLU A 76 -10.50 3.85 1.20
N LEU A 77 -9.21 4.20 1.15
CA LEU A 77 -8.49 4.77 2.30
C LEU A 77 -9.07 6.11 2.76
N LYS A 78 -9.59 6.95 1.86
CA LYS A 78 -10.27 8.20 2.23
C LYS A 78 -11.59 7.94 2.96
N GLU A 79 -12.35 6.93 2.52
CA GLU A 79 -13.57 6.51 3.22
C GLU A 79 -13.24 5.95 4.60
N LEU A 80 -12.24 5.07 4.70
CA LEU A 80 -11.78 4.50 5.96
C LEU A 80 -11.13 5.52 6.90
N TRP A 81 -10.54 6.60 6.39
CA TRP A 81 -10.01 7.69 7.24
C TRP A 81 -11.12 8.41 8.02
N GLN A 82 -12.28 8.64 7.39
CA GLN A 82 -13.46 9.20 8.05
C GLN A 82 -14.12 8.18 9.00
N GLY A 83 -13.79 6.91 8.84
CA GLY A 83 -14.32 5.79 9.57
C GLY A 83 -15.50 5.13 8.87
N TYR A 84 -15.52 3.81 8.91
CA TYR A 84 -16.55 2.99 8.27
C TYR A 84 -17.12 1.97 9.26
N HIS A 85 -18.44 1.82 9.25
CA HIS A 85 -19.13 0.84 10.09
C HIS A 85 -19.27 -0.50 9.36
N PHE A 86 -18.50 -1.49 9.77
CA PHE A 86 -18.62 -2.86 9.26
C PHE A 86 -19.73 -3.58 10.01
N SER A 87 -20.82 -3.93 9.34
CA SER A 87 -22.01 -4.55 9.94
C SER A 87 -21.78 -5.96 10.49
N LEU A 88 -20.80 -6.69 9.95
CA LEU A 88 -20.42 -8.02 10.40
C LEU A 88 -18.92 -8.06 10.64
N THR A 89 -18.53 -8.36 11.88
CA THR A 89 -17.14 -8.55 12.28
C THR A 89 -17.06 -9.74 13.23
N SER A 90 -15.87 -10.31 13.43
CA SER A 90 -15.68 -11.44 14.35
C SER A 90 -16.07 -11.14 15.80
N THR A 91 -16.24 -9.86 16.16
CA THR A 91 -16.64 -9.38 17.49
C THR A 91 -18.15 -9.44 17.74
N GLY A 92 -18.98 -9.71 16.72
CA GLY A 92 -20.41 -9.95 16.89
C GLY A 92 -21.31 -9.24 15.86
N PRO A 93 -22.65 -9.40 15.99
CA PRO A 93 -23.65 -8.89 15.05
C PRO A 93 -23.82 -7.36 15.09
N SER A 94 -23.30 -6.69 16.12
CA SER A 94 -23.28 -5.23 16.21
C SER A 94 -22.23 -4.58 15.30
N GLY A 95 -21.31 -5.37 14.73
CA GLY A 95 -20.28 -4.83 13.86
C GLY A 95 -19.17 -4.09 14.60
N SER A 96 -18.33 -3.38 13.84
CA SER A 96 -17.28 -2.51 14.39
C SER A 96 -17.12 -1.26 13.54
N PHE A 97 -16.94 -0.11 14.18
CA PHE A 97 -16.52 1.12 13.52
C PHE A 97 -15.00 1.13 13.39
N ILE A 98 -14.48 1.23 12.17
CA ILE A 98 -13.04 1.14 11.89
C ILE A 98 -12.57 2.39 11.17
N CYS A 99 -11.50 2.99 11.68
CA CYS A 99 -10.75 4.06 11.03
C CYS A 99 -9.38 3.53 10.58
N VAL A 100 -8.95 3.86 9.36
CA VAL A 100 -7.63 3.46 8.84
C VAL A 100 -6.77 4.67 8.53
N ALA A 101 -5.50 4.62 8.93
CA ALA A 101 -4.49 5.62 8.62
C ALA A 101 -3.24 4.98 7.99
N ILE A 102 -2.73 5.56 6.91
CA ILE A 102 -1.40 5.23 6.39
C ILE A 102 -0.37 6.14 7.05
N LEU A 103 0.54 5.58 7.85
CA LEU A 103 1.55 6.35 8.58
C LEU A 103 2.88 6.47 7.84
N MET A 104 3.19 5.49 6.99
CA MET A 104 4.49 5.41 6.33
C MET A 104 4.36 4.79 4.94
N ALA A 105 5.22 5.24 4.02
CA ALA A 105 5.47 4.59 2.75
C ALA A 105 6.90 4.04 2.73
N ILE A 106 7.04 2.77 2.33
CA ILE A 106 8.34 2.11 2.15
C ILE A 106 8.42 1.63 0.70
N ALA A 107 9.46 2.05 0.01
CA ALA A 107 9.76 1.57 -1.33
C ALA A 107 11.25 1.79 -1.62
N ASP A 108 11.77 1.23 -2.71
CA ASP A 108 13.08 1.64 -3.20
C ASP A 108 13.07 3.12 -3.63
N VAL A 109 14.24 3.71 -3.90
CA VAL A 109 14.34 5.15 -4.19
C VAL A 109 13.56 5.54 -5.45
N VAL A 110 13.48 4.66 -6.45
CA VAL A 110 12.82 4.95 -7.74
C VAL A 110 11.30 4.89 -7.57
N ALA A 111 10.81 3.86 -6.90
CA ALA A 111 9.43 3.65 -6.53
C ALA A 111 8.91 4.76 -5.60
N MET A 112 9.69 5.14 -4.57
CA MET A 112 9.34 6.21 -3.64
C MET A 112 9.08 7.52 -4.37
N ARG A 113 9.92 7.88 -5.35
CA ARG A 113 9.73 9.11 -6.14
C ARG A 113 8.39 9.10 -6.89
N LYS A 114 8.01 7.96 -7.45
CA LYS A 114 6.73 7.80 -8.16
C LYS A 114 5.54 7.85 -7.20
N LEU A 115 5.65 7.19 -6.05
CA LEU A 115 4.59 7.06 -5.06
C LEU A 115 4.25 8.41 -4.38
N THR A 116 5.28 9.18 -4.05
CA THR A 116 5.14 10.43 -3.28
C THR A 116 4.99 11.67 -4.15
N GLY A 117 5.16 11.53 -5.48
CA GLY A 117 5.17 12.65 -6.40
C GLY A 117 6.45 13.49 -6.35
N PHE A 118 7.51 13.04 -5.67
CA PHE A 118 8.82 13.71 -5.73
C PHE A 118 9.45 13.54 -7.12
N ILE A 119 9.88 14.67 -7.69
CA ILE A 119 10.49 14.75 -9.02
C ILE A 119 11.80 13.96 -9.03
N SER A 120 11.96 13.03 -9.97
CA SER A 120 13.24 12.34 -10.19
C SER A 120 14.31 13.32 -10.69
N HIS A 121 15.59 13.04 -10.46
CA HIS A 121 16.75 13.89 -10.79
C HIS A 121 16.89 14.32 -12.29
N SER A 122 15.97 13.87 -13.15
CA SER A 122 15.87 14.15 -14.59
C SER A 122 14.57 14.85 -14.99
N GLY A 123 13.78 15.36 -14.05
CA GLY A 123 12.57 16.11 -14.34
C GLY A 123 12.89 17.57 -14.70
N ASN A 124 12.82 17.90 -15.98
CA ASN A 124 12.78 19.28 -16.44
C ASN A 124 11.32 19.74 -16.50
N HIS A 125 10.87 20.53 -15.53
CA HIS A 125 10.16 21.81 -15.74
C HIS A 125 9.59 22.41 -14.43
N PHE A 126 9.54 23.74 -14.45
CA PHE A 126 9.05 24.68 -13.43
C PHE A 126 7.53 24.62 -13.26
#